data_AF-A0AAE3E1G7-F1
#
_entry.id   AF-A0AAE3E1G7-F1
#
_cell.length_a   1.000
_cell.length_b   1.000
_cell.length_c   1.000
_cell.angle_alpha   90.00
_cell.angle_beta   90.00
_cell.angle_gamma   90.00
#
_symmetry.space_group_name_H-M   'P 1'
#
loop_
_entity.id
_entity.type
_entity.pdbx_description
1 polymer ?
#
loop_
_entity_poly.entity_id
_entity_poly.type
_entity_poly.pdbx_seq_one_letter_code
_entity_poly.pdbx_strand_id
1 'polypeptide(L)'
;MENVICPNCGFQFPLDKSRDFCFCLKCGTKIEVPKYEEIKPEVQKVKPTEQPEVKNKTPKNEPKSKVDSALEEVEFYYDTSFNKKEYVDTENQPTYYLKAQDLLIDLSTEFETDWRIWWEVSKPIDYKCTEFTEECRPYTVNDMYFQRAVDYAPIEQKKELIKLGDEYKERKEKFFKKFDEQAEKRKAEEKERLEKEKAEKERLEKEKAEKEKAEKERLEKEKAEKEKAEKERLEKEKVEKAEAEKKKAEEEKQKKEQEEKQKEEGTKQIAVLNPQLYVELAGKNYDKVDGGYFTTNNANGEKIIVALRVVSKMMYLIGFREAASNNALYCDQSMTVKFNAQGDIVDFGNRPIMFLPDNGKLNISYVYTGDLSINDYKLDINADYVDQLMKNSKKAFIKSKIFK
;
A
#
# COMPACT_ATOMS: atom_id res chain seq x y z
N MET A 1 2.38 2.10 -23.19
CA MET A 1 2.46 3.56 -23.02
C MET A 1 3.86 3.84 -22.54
N GLU A 2 4.66 4.52 -23.35
CA GLU A 2 5.98 4.98 -22.89
C GLU A 2 5.74 6.14 -21.94
N ASN A 3 6.45 6.16 -20.82
CA ASN A 3 6.36 7.23 -19.84
C ASN A 3 7.53 8.18 -20.06
N VAL A 4 7.27 9.49 -20.15
CA VAL A 4 8.30 10.52 -20.23
C VAL A 4 8.54 11.11 -18.86
N ILE A 5 9.81 11.30 -18.52
CA ILE A 5 10.25 11.95 -17.28
C ILE A 5 10.62 13.39 -17.62
N CYS A 6 10.01 14.34 -16.92
CA CYS A 6 10.32 15.75 -17.10
C CYS A 6 11.76 16.06 -16.65
N PRO A 7 12.61 16.65 -17.51
CA PRO A 7 13.98 16.99 -17.15
C PRO A 7 14.07 18.12 -16.10
N ASN A 8 13.04 18.95 -15.97
CA ASN A 8 13.02 20.07 -15.04
C ASN A 8 12.55 19.68 -13.63
N CYS A 9 11.50 18.85 -13.52
CA CYS A 9 10.88 18.55 -12.22
C CYS A 9 10.82 17.06 -11.87
N GLY A 10 11.37 16.18 -12.71
CA GLY A 10 11.43 14.73 -12.51
C GLY A 10 10.08 14.00 -12.61
N PHE A 11 9.00 14.70 -12.98
CA PHE A 11 7.66 14.13 -13.04
C PHE A 11 7.52 13.16 -14.21
N GLN A 12 7.04 11.95 -13.92
CA GLN A 12 6.82 10.90 -14.90
C GLN A 12 5.35 10.88 -15.33
N PHE A 13 5.07 10.96 -16.63
CA PHE A 13 3.70 10.92 -17.15
C PHE A 13 3.63 10.15 -18.48
N PRO A 14 2.46 9.56 -18.80
CA PRO A 14 2.27 8.82 -20.05
C PRO A 14 2.42 9.77 -21.25
N LEU A 15 3.28 9.38 -22.20
CA LEU A 15 3.54 10.11 -23.43
C LEU A 15 2.50 9.78 -24.51
N ASP A 16 1.93 10.81 -25.11
CA ASP A 16 1.22 10.70 -26.39
C ASP A 16 2.23 10.74 -27.55
N LYS A 17 2.35 9.62 -28.28
CA LYS A 17 3.29 9.46 -29.41
C LYS A 17 2.86 10.20 -30.68
N SER A 18 1.71 10.87 -30.68
CA SER A 18 1.22 11.59 -31.86
C SER A 18 1.99 12.89 -32.16
N ARG A 19 2.88 13.34 -31.26
CA ARG A 19 3.53 14.66 -31.36
C ARG A 19 5.02 14.65 -31.05
N ASP A 20 5.67 15.71 -31.54
CA ASP A 20 7.14 15.88 -31.55
C ASP A 20 7.63 16.54 -30.25
N PHE A 21 6.70 16.98 -29.40
CA PHE A 21 6.96 17.53 -28.09
C PHE A 21 5.71 17.38 -27.19
N CYS A 22 5.90 17.38 -25.88
CA CYS A 22 4.83 17.37 -24.89
C CYS A 22 5.19 18.28 -23.70
N PHE A 23 4.19 18.70 -22.92
CA PHE A 23 4.40 19.55 -21.74
C PHE A 23 4.30 18.73 -20.47
N CYS A 24 5.22 18.99 -19.55
CA CYS A 24 5.15 18.40 -18.23
C CYS A 24 3.88 18.85 -17.51
N LEU A 25 3.02 17.90 -17.14
CA LEU A 25 1.79 18.19 -16.39
C LEU A 25 2.05 18.89 -15.05
N LYS A 26 3.24 18.72 -14.48
CA LYS A 26 3.62 19.26 -13.18
C LYS A 26 4.13 20.70 -13.25
N CYS A 27 5.03 20.99 -14.18
CA CYS A 27 5.74 22.27 -14.24
C CYS A 27 5.63 22.99 -15.58
N GLY A 28 4.86 22.46 -16.54
CA GLY A 28 4.71 23.02 -17.87
C GLY A 28 5.98 23.01 -18.71
N THR A 29 7.07 22.34 -18.33
CA THR A 29 8.27 22.31 -19.18
C THR A 29 7.96 21.63 -20.52
N LYS A 30 8.24 22.31 -21.64
CA LYS A 30 8.27 21.72 -22.97
C LYS A 30 9.38 20.65 -23.04
N ILE A 31 9.01 19.44 -23.44
CA ILE A 31 9.91 18.30 -23.61
C ILE A 31 9.85 17.90 -25.07
N GLU A 32 11.00 17.93 -25.76
CA GLU A 32 11.10 17.42 -27.12
C GLU A 32 11.05 15.89 -27.09
N VAL A 33 10.19 15.31 -27.93
CA VAL A 33 10.02 13.87 -28.08
C VAL A 33 10.80 13.47 -29.33
N PRO A 34 11.92 12.73 -29.20
CA PRO A 34 12.71 12.37 -30.35
C PRO A 34 11.90 11.48 -31.29
N LYS A 35 11.52 12.01 -32.47
CA LYS A 35 11.06 11.20 -33.59
C LYS A 35 12.21 10.33 -34.09
N TYR A 36 11.92 9.07 -34.41
CA TYR A 36 12.82 8.27 -35.24
C TYR A 36 12.97 8.98 -36.60
N GLU A 37 14.20 9.28 -36.98
CA GLU A 37 14.53 10.14 -38.12
C GLU A 37 14.13 9.51 -39.46
N GLU A 38 13.45 10.29 -40.31
CA GLU A 38 13.67 10.25 -41.76
C GLU A 38 14.09 11.64 -42.24
N ILE A 39 15.14 11.64 -43.07
CA ILE A 39 16.00 12.77 -43.42
C ILE A 39 15.38 13.63 -44.55
N LYS A 40 15.16 14.95 -44.27
CA LYS A 40 15.39 16.23 -45.01
C LYS A 40 15.17 16.35 -46.55
N PRO A 41 14.80 17.53 -47.14
CA PRO A 41 15.58 18.81 -47.07
C PRO A 41 14.78 20.13 -46.98
N GLU A 42 15.17 21.09 -46.13
CA GLU A 42 16.01 22.31 -46.35
C GLU A 42 15.38 23.44 -47.19
N VAL A 43 15.05 24.61 -46.58
CA VAL A 43 15.09 25.95 -47.24
C VAL A 43 15.29 27.11 -46.23
N GLN A 44 16.48 27.73 -46.34
CA GLN A 44 16.88 29.16 -46.28
C GLN A 44 16.81 30.07 -45.03
N LYS A 45 17.92 30.83 -44.92
CA LYS A 45 18.31 31.86 -43.95
C LYS A 45 17.69 33.23 -44.29
N VAL A 46 17.39 34.06 -43.28
CA VAL A 46 17.51 35.54 -43.38
C VAL A 46 18.06 36.12 -42.07
N LYS A 47 18.97 37.10 -42.21
CA LYS A 47 19.65 37.90 -41.17
C LYS A 47 18.75 39.04 -40.63
N PRO A 48 19.08 39.67 -39.48
CA PRO A 48 18.23 40.64 -38.81
C PRO A 48 18.35 42.05 -39.42
N THR A 49 17.22 42.76 -39.53
CA THR A 49 17.19 44.19 -39.86
C THR A 49 16.20 44.92 -38.94
N GLU A 50 16.76 45.88 -38.22
CA GLU A 50 16.24 47.11 -37.58
C GLU A 50 14.72 47.30 -37.37
N GLN A 51 14.40 47.68 -36.12
CA GLN A 51 13.14 48.30 -35.71
C GLN A 51 12.83 49.58 -36.51
N PRO A 52 11.55 49.90 -36.72
CA PRO A 52 11.12 51.29 -36.75
C PRO A 52 10.20 51.62 -35.57
N GLU A 53 10.50 52.74 -34.92
CA GLU A 53 9.63 53.38 -33.94
C GLU A 53 8.42 54.12 -34.59
N VAL A 54 7.44 54.40 -33.72
CA VAL A 54 6.43 55.47 -33.71
C VAL A 54 5.18 55.32 -34.62
N LYS A 55 3.99 55.16 -33.98
CA LYS A 55 3.00 56.26 -33.76
C LYS A 55 1.66 55.75 -33.21
N ASN A 56 1.33 56.23 -32.01
CA ASN A 56 -0.01 56.22 -31.43
C ASN A 56 -1.02 56.91 -32.36
N LYS A 57 -2.07 56.18 -32.75
CA LYS A 57 -3.43 56.69 -32.99
C LYS A 57 -4.45 55.59 -32.67
N THR A 58 -5.26 55.76 -31.64
CA THR A 58 -6.61 55.16 -31.59
C THR A 58 -7.44 55.81 -32.72
N PRO A 59 -8.39 55.15 -33.43
CA PRO A 59 -9.57 54.50 -32.81
C PRO A 59 -10.32 53.37 -33.61
N LYS A 60 -11.34 52.79 -32.97
CA LYS A 60 -12.54 52.06 -33.51
C LYS A 60 -12.44 50.56 -33.86
N ASN A 61 -13.22 49.77 -33.09
CA ASN A 61 -13.77 48.43 -33.37
C ASN A 61 -13.10 47.65 -34.52
N GLU A 62 -12.03 46.94 -34.18
CA GLU A 62 -11.37 45.96 -35.05
C GLU A 62 -12.01 44.57 -34.89
N PRO A 63 -12.00 43.72 -35.94
CA PRO A 63 -12.28 42.30 -35.80
C PRO A 63 -11.30 41.71 -34.77
N LYS A 64 -11.80 40.87 -33.84
CA LYS A 64 -10.99 40.23 -32.79
C LYS A 64 -9.69 39.70 -33.40
N SER A 65 -8.54 40.08 -32.83
CA SER A 65 -7.26 39.62 -33.34
C SER A 65 -7.20 38.09 -33.25
N LYS A 66 -6.42 37.45 -34.13
CA LYS A 66 -6.25 35.98 -34.12
C LYS A 66 -5.88 35.46 -32.72
N VAL A 67 -5.09 36.24 -31.97
CA VAL A 67 -4.72 35.96 -30.58
C VAL A 67 -5.94 36.02 -29.66
N ASP A 68 -6.78 37.05 -29.75
CA ASP A 68 -7.96 37.19 -28.88
C ASP A 68 -8.95 36.02 -29.06
N SER A 69 -9.22 35.64 -30.31
CA SER A 69 -10.11 34.51 -30.60
C SER A 69 -9.56 33.19 -30.06
N ALA A 70 -8.25 33.00 -30.12
CA ALA A 70 -7.62 31.77 -29.65
C ALA A 70 -7.52 31.75 -28.13
N LEU A 71 -7.27 32.89 -27.47
CA LEU A 71 -7.30 33.00 -26.02
C LEU A 71 -8.70 32.75 -25.43
N GLU A 72 -9.77 33.13 -26.13
CA GLU A 72 -11.15 32.77 -25.75
C GLU A 72 -11.38 31.25 -25.80
N GLU A 73 -10.81 30.56 -26.80
CA GLU A 73 -10.87 29.10 -26.88
C GLU A 73 -10.03 28.42 -25.78
N VAL A 74 -8.84 28.96 -25.48
CA VAL A 74 -8.03 28.52 -24.33
C VAL A 74 -8.81 28.65 -23.03
N GLU A 75 -9.48 29.79 -22.82
CA GLU A 75 -10.28 30.03 -21.62
C GLU A 75 -11.40 29.00 -21.48
N PHE A 76 -12.11 28.70 -22.57
CA PHE A 76 -13.13 27.65 -22.61
C PHE A 76 -12.58 26.28 -22.21
N TYR A 77 -11.41 25.89 -22.72
CA TYR A 77 -10.79 24.61 -22.36
C TYR A 77 -10.34 24.57 -20.90
N TYR A 78 -9.75 25.65 -20.39
CA TYR A 78 -9.40 25.75 -18.96
C TYR A 78 -10.63 25.70 -18.06
N ASP A 79 -11.73 26.37 -18.41
CA ASP A 79 -12.98 26.29 -17.64
C ASP A 79 -13.55 24.87 -17.69
N THR A 80 -13.53 24.22 -18.83
CA THR A 80 -14.00 22.85 -18.97
C THR A 80 -13.15 21.88 -18.14
N SER A 81 -11.83 22.05 -18.15
CA SER A 81 -10.89 21.28 -17.34
C SER A 81 -11.17 21.44 -15.85
N PHE A 82 -11.35 22.69 -15.40
CA PHE A 82 -11.66 23.03 -14.02
C PHE A 82 -13.00 22.44 -13.57
N ASN A 83 -14.05 22.59 -14.39
CA ASN A 83 -15.39 22.06 -14.11
C ASN A 83 -15.39 20.52 -14.04
N LYS A 84 -14.55 19.86 -14.84
CA LYS A 84 -14.34 18.41 -14.79
C LYS A 84 -13.39 17.96 -13.69
N LYS A 85 -12.76 18.90 -12.98
CA LYS A 85 -11.79 18.66 -11.92
C LYS A 85 -10.61 17.78 -12.36
N GLU A 86 -10.10 18.00 -13.57
CA GLU A 86 -8.95 17.22 -14.08
C GLU A 86 -7.68 17.40 -13.21
N TYR A 87 -7.63 18.43 -12.37
CA TYR A 87 -6.54 18.67 -11.41
C TYR A 87 -6.50 17.67 -10.24
N VAL A 88 -7.60 16.97 -9.93
CA VAL A 88 -7.63 15.89 -8.90
C VAL A 88 -7.63 14.49 -9.50
N ASP A 89 -7.89 14.37 -10.80
CA ASP A 89 -7.95 13.08 -11.48
C ASP A 89 -6.53 12.59 -11.75
N THR A 90 -6.08 11.62 -10.96
CA THR A 90 -4.76 10.99 -11.10
C THR A 90 -4.78 9.77 -12.02
N GLU A 91 -5.96 9.29 -12.39
CA GLU A 91 -6.14 8.08 -13.20
C GLU A 91 -6.20 8.42 -14.69
N ASN A 92 -6.82 9.54 -15.05
CA ASN A 92 -7.01 9.97 -16.43
C ASN A 92 -6.12 11.15 -16.81
N GLN A 93 -5.75 11.24 -18.10
CA GLN A 93 -5.03 12.39 -18.61
C GLN A 93 -5.93 13.64 -18.65
N PRO A 94 -5.40 14.82 -18.26
CA PRO A 94 -6.17 16.06 -18.23
C PRO A 94 -6.35 16.63 -19.64
N THR A 95 -7.31 16.07 -20.36
CA THR A 95 -7.50 16.23 -21.80
C THR A 95 -7.82 17.69 -22.16
N TYR A 96 -8.66 18.37 -21.37
CA TYR A 96 -9.04 19.74 -21.69
C TYR A 96 -7.93 20.73 -21.36
N TYR A 97 -7.23 20.53 -20.24
CA TYR A 97 -6.05 21.32 -19.93
C TYR A 97 -4.96 21.18 -21.00
N LEU A 98 -4.69 19.94 -21.43
CA LEU A 98 -3.69 19.69 -22.47
C LEU A 98 -4.07 20.34 -23.81
N LYS A 99 -5.36 20.30 -24.20
CA LYS A 99 -5.83 21.01 -25.40
C LYS A 99 -5.62 22.52 -25.33
N ALA A 100 -5.84 23.13 -24.17
CA ALA A 100 -5.58 24.55 -23.97
C ALA A 100 -4.08 24.86 -24.09
N GLN A 101 -3.23 24.04 -23.47
CA GLN A 101 -1.78 24.17 -23.54
C GLN A 101 -1.27 24.01 -24.99
N ASP A 102 -1.80 23.04 -25.73
CA ASP A 102 -1.51 22.82 -27.15
C ASP A 102 -1.77 24.07 -27.98
N LEU A 103 -2.95 24.67 -27.82
CA LEU A 103 -3.33 25.89 -28.53
C LEU A 103 -2.40 27.06 -28.18
N LEU A 104 -2.04 27.20 -26.90
CA LEU A 104 -1.09 28.22 -26.45
C LEU A 104 0.32 28.02 -27.01
N ILE A 105 0.74 26.79 -27.28
CA ILE A 105 2.05 26.51 -27.85
C ILE A 105 2.09 26.96 -29.30
N ASP A 106 1.08 26.58 -30.09
CA ASP A 106 0.97 27.00 -31.48
C ASP A 106 0.97 28.53 -31.57
N LEU A 107 0.18 29.20 -30.71
CA LEU A 107 0.18 30.65 -30.60
C LEU A 107 1.54 31.21 -30.18
N SER A 108 2.26 30.58 -29.25
CA SER A 108 3.56 31.06 -28.78
C SER A 108 4.64 31.00 -29.85
N THR A 109 4.51 30.10 -30.83
CA THR A 109 5.43 30.02 -31.99
C THR A 109 5.14 31.09 -33.04
N GLU A 110 3.88 31.52 -33.16
CA GLU A 110 3.48 32.54 -34.12
C GLU A 110 3.61 33.96 -33.53
N PHE A 111 3.42 34.12 -32.23
CA PHE A 111 3.37 35.39 -31.51
C PHE A 111 4.31 35.39 -30.29
N GLU A 112 5.61 35.20 -30.54
CA GLU A 112 6.64 35.03 -29.50
C GLU A 112 6.74 36.19 -28.50
N THR A 113 6.31 37.41 -28.86
CA THR A 113 6.40 38.59 -28.00
C THR A 113 5.08 38.95 -27.32
N ASP A 114 3.99 38.20 -27.52
CA ASP A 114 2.73 38.47 -26.85
C ASP A 114 2.75 37.88 -25.44
N TRP A 115 2.88 38.75 -24.44
CA TRP A 115 2.95 38.37 -23.03
C TRP A 115 1.72 37.61 -22.54
N ARG A 116 0.55 37.81 -23.17
CA ARG A 116 -0.71 37.16 -22.75
C ARG A 116 -0.63 35.65 -22.95
N ILE A 117 -0.01 35.22 -24.04
CA ILE A 117 0.20 33.80 -24.35
C ILE A 117 1.14 33.18 -23.30
N TRP A 118 2.27 33.85 -23.02
CA TRP A 118 3.22 33.39 -22.01
C TRP A 118 2.62 33.36 -20.60
N TRP A 119 1.72 34.30 -20.31
CA TRP A 119 0.99 34.30 -19.05
C TRP A 119 0.06 33.10 -18.95
N GLU A 120 -0.76 32.85 -19.97
CA GLU A 120 -1.69 31.72 -19.97
C GLU A 120 -0.99 30.35 -19.95
N VAL A 121 0.15 30.20 -20.64
CA VAL A 121 0.91 28.94 -20.66
C VAL A 121 1.69 28.71 -19.37
N SER A 122 1.97 29.76 -18.60
CA SER A 122 2.62 29.64 -17.29
C SER A 122 1.72 29.02 -16.21
N LYS A 123 0.41 29.03 -16.42
CA LYS A 123 -0.58 28.62 -15.42
C LYS A 123 -0.66 27.10 -15.29
N PRO A 124 -0.54 26.56 -14.07
CA PRO A 124 -0.75 25.14 -13.83
C PRO A 124 -2.23 24.77 -13.96
N ILE A 125 -2.51 23.46 -14.08
CA ILE A 125 -3.88 22.92 -14.19
C ILE A 125 -4.79 23.35 -13.03
N ASP A 126 -4.22 23.55 -11.85
CA ASP A 126 -4.95 23.94 -10.64
C ASP A 126 -5.01 25.46 -10.43
N TYR A 127 -4.57 26.28 -11.40
CA TYR A 127 -4.50 27.75 -11.25
C TYR A 127 -5.85 28.39 -10.87
N LYS A 128 -6.94 27.91 -11.48
CA LYS A 128 -8.31 28.37 -11.21
C LYS A 128 -8.89 27.89 -9.87
N CYS A 129 -8.20 27.02 -9.13
CA CYS A 129 -8.71 26.47 -7.87
C CYS A 129 -8.72 27.51 -6.75
N THR A 130 -9.88 27.68 -6.11
CA THR A 130 -10.02 28.48 -4.88
C THR A 130 -9.72 27.66 -3.62
N GLU A 131 -9.99 26.36 -3.70
CA GLU A 131 -9.69 25.36 -2.68
C GLU A 131 -8.78 24.30 -3.30
N PHE A 132 -7.67 23.99 -2.63
CA PHE A 132 -6.73 22.99 -3.11
C PHE A 132 -7.03 21.64 -2.47
N THR A 133 -6.54 20.56 -3.07
CA THR A 133 -6.51 19.24 -2.47
C THR A 133 -5.06 18.77 -2.32
N GLU A 134 -4.83 17.62 -1.69
CA GLU A 134 -3.47 17.08 -1.55
C GLU A 134 -2.83 16.78 -2.92
N GLU A 135 -3.65 16.34 -3.87
CA GLU A 135 -3.27 16.07 -5.26
C GLU A 135 -2.81 17.32 -6.01
N CYS A 136 -3.16 18.52 -5.54
CA CYS A 136 -2.71 19.78 -6.12
C CYS A 136 -1.27 20.16 -5.72
N ARG A 137 -0.70 19.50 -4.69
CA ARG A 137 0.63 19.80 -4.15
C ARG A 137 1.76 19.86 -5.19
N PRO A 138 1.82 19.00 -6.23
CA PRO A 138 2.94 19.00 -7.16
C PRO A 138 2.90 20.14 -8.18
N TYR A 139 1.72 20.73 -8.46
CA TYR A 139 1.59 21.72 -9.52
C TYR A 139 2.21 23.07 -9.13
N THR A 140 2.90 23.73 -10.05
CA THR A 140 3.44 25.06 -9.81
C THR A 140 3.34 25.90 -11.06
N VAL A 141 3.29 27.23 -10.89
CA VAL A 141 3.50 28.15 -12.00
C VAL A 141 4.83 27.83 -12.68
N ASN A 142 4.83 27.78 -14.00
CA ASN A 142 6.07 27.62 -14.75
C ASN A 142 6.83 28.95 -14.72
N ASP A 143 7.85 29.03 -13.85
CA ASP A 143 8.63 30.26 -13.67
C ASP A 143 9.30 30.73 -14.97
N MET A 144 9.69 29.81 -15.87
CA MET A 144 10.33 30.19 -17.14
C MET A 144 9.35 30.94 -18.08
N TYR A 145 8.11 30.46 -18.20
CA TYR A 145 7.10 31.15 -19.01
C TYR A 145 6.54 32.38 -18.31
N PHE A 146 6.41 32.33 -17.00
CA PHE A 146 6.03 33.49 -16.22
C PHE A 146 7.02 34.64 -16.38
N GLN A 147 8.33 34.37 -16.32
CA GLN A 147 9.35 35.40 -16.58
C GLN A 147 9.25 35.94 -18.01
N ARG A 148 9.05 35.09 -19.02
CA ARG A 148 8.80 35.57 -20.40
C ARG A 148 7.58 36.49 -20.48
N ALA A 149 6.49 36.15 -19.79
CA ALA A 149 5.32 37.01 -19.73
C ALA A 149 5.66 38.37 -19.11
N VAL A 150 6.39 38.39 -18.00
CA VAL A 150 6.84 39.62 -17.34
C VAL A 150 7.82 40.41 -18.22
N ASP A 151 8.69 39.76 -18.97
CA ASP A 151 9.68 40.41 -19.83
C ASP A 151 8.99 41.18 -20.97
N TYR A 152 8.06 40.53 -21.66
CA TYR A 152 7.32 41.10 -22.79
C TYR A 152 6.15 42.01 -22.40
N ALA A 153 5.65 41.93 -21.16
CA ALA A 153 4.54 42.78 -20.72
C ALA A 153 4.93 44.27 -20.68
N PRO A 154 4.02 45.20 -21.00
CA PRO A 154 4.25 46.61 -20.75
C PRO A 154 4.30 46.92 -19.25
N ILE A 155 4.91 48.05 -18.88
CA ILE A 155 5.20 48.41 -17.48
C ILE A 155 3.94 48.41 -16.59
N GLU A 156 2.79 48.81 -17.14
CA GLU A 156 1.52 48.82 -16.40
C GLU A 156 1.08 47.40 -16.01
N GLN A 157 1.22 46.43 -16.91
CA GLN A 157 0.77 45.05 -16.72
C GLN A 157 1.80 44.19 -15.98
N LYS A 158 3.11 44.55 -16.00
CA LYS A 158 4.14 43.82 -15.24
C LYS A 158 3.80 43.70 -13.76
N LYS A 159 3.37 44.81 -13.15
CA LYS A 159 2.99 44.83 -11.72
C LYS A 159 1.80 43.92 -11.44
N GLU A 160 0.82 43.88 -12.34
CA GLU A 160 -0.37 43.06 -12.22
C GLU A 160 -0.05 41.56 -12.37
N LEU A 161 0.79 41.19 -13.34
CA LEU A 161 1.26 39.82 -13.52
C LEU A 161 2.02 39.30 -12.28
N ILE A 162 2.93 40.09 -11.75
CA ILE A 162 3.68 39.76 -10.53
C ILE A 162 2.71 39.54 -9.37
N LYS A 163 1.76 40.47 -9.18
CA LYS A 163 0.73 40.34 -8.14
C LYS A 163 -0.09 39.06 -8.29
N LEU A 164 -0.57 38.73 -9.49
CA LEU A 164 -1.37 37.52 -9.73
C LEU A 164 -0.56 36.23 -9.50
N GLY A 165 0.71 36.21 -9.93
CA GLY A 165 1.62 35.08 -9.69
C GLY A 165 1.89 34.86 -8.20
N ASP A 166 2.17 35.94 -7.47
CA ASP A 166 2.41 35.91 -6.02
C ASP A 166 1.15 35.53 -5.25
N GLU A 167 -0.02 36.07 -5.63
CA GLU A 167 -1.32 35.70 -5.04
C GLU A 167 -1.59 34.19 -5.15
N TYR A 168 -1.34 33.59 -6.32
CA TYR A 168 -1.47 32.14 -6.48
C TYR A 168 -0.50 31.38 -5.56
N LYS A 169 0.79 31.75 -5.56
CA LYS A 169 1.83 31.09 -4.74
C LYS A 169 1.49 31.18 -3.25
N GLU A 170 1.15 32.37 -2.76
CA GLU A 170 0.76 32.58 -1.37
C GLU A 170 -0.51 31.82 -0.99
N ARG A 171 -1.55 31.84 -1.83
CA ARG A 171 -2.81 31.13 -1.57
C ARG A 171 -2.55 29.63 -1.41
N LYS A 172 -1.68 29.09 -2.27
CA LYS A 172 -1.30 27.67 -2.25
C LYS A 172 -0.45 27.32 -1.03
N GLU A 173 0.55 28.13 -0.72
CA GLU A 173 1.40 27.93 0.47
C GLU A 173 0.58 28.00 1.77
N LYS A 174 -0.30 29.00 1.90
CA LYS A 174 -1.22 29.14 3.04
C LYS A 174 -2.11 27.92 3.22
N PHE A 175 -2.60 27.34 2.12
CA PHE A 175 -3.41 26.13 2.16
C PHE A 175 -2.62 24.93 2.68
N PHE A 176 -1.46 24.63 2.08
CA PHE A 176 -0.66 23.47 2.49
C PHE A 176 -0.08 23.60 3.89
N LYS A 177 0.29 24.81 4.30
CA LYS A 177 0.71 25.06 5.69
C LYS A 177 -0.39 24.69 6.69
N LYS A 178 -1.64 25.10 6.45
CA LYS A 178 -2.79 24.71 7.29
C LYS A 178 -3.03 23.20 7.27
N PHE A 179 -2.88 22.57 6.11
CA PHE A 179 -3.05 21.13 5.97
C PHE A 179 -1.99 20.36 6.78
N ASP A 180 -0.72 20.74 6.67
CA ASP A 180 0.39 20.13 7.39
C ASP A 180 0.27 20.38 8.91
N GLU A 181 -0.11 21.58 9.33
CA GLU A 181 -0.41 21.90 10.73
C GLU A 181 -1.55 21.01 11.29
N GLN A 182 -2.60 20.77 10.51
CA GLN A 182 -3.69 19.88 10.90
C GLN A 182 -3.27 18.40 10.92
N ALA A 183 -2.37 17.98 10.03
CA ALA A 183 -1.82 16.63 10.03
C ALA A 183 -0.94 16.39 11.27
N GLU A 184 -0.06 17.33 11.61
CA GLU A 184 0.78 17.25 12.81
C GLU A 184 -0.04 17.29 14.09
N LYS A 185 -1.10 18.13 14.15
CA LYS A 185 -2.02 18.14 15.29
C LYS A 185 -2.68 16.78 15.51
N ARG A 186 -3.16 16.14 14.43
CA ARG A 186 -3.76 14.80 14.50
C ARG A 186 -2.77 13.74 14.99
N LYS A 187 -1.53 13.76 14.50
CA LYS A 187 -0.47 12.86 14.97
C LYS A 187 -0.13 13.07 16.45
N ALA A 188 -0.09 14.33 16.91
CA ALA A 188 0.15 14.65 18.30
C ALA A 188 -0.97 14.13 19.21
N GLU A 189 -2.23 14.35 18.83
CA GLU A 189 -3.42 13.86 19.55
C GLU A 189 -3.45 12.32 19.60
N GLU A 190 -3.09 11.64 18.51
CA GLU A 190 -3.01 10.17 18.47
C GLU A 190 -1.90 9.63 19.39
N LYS A 191 -0.73 10.28 19.39
CA LYS A 191 0.38 9.92 20.29
C LYS A 191 -0.02 10.09 21.76
N GLU A 192 -0.68 11.19 22.10
CA GLU A 192 -1.18 11.43 23.46
C GLU A 192 -2.20 10.36 23.90
N ARG A 193 -3.12 9.97 22.99
CA ARG A 193 -4.08 8.89 23.28
C ARG A 193 -3.38 7.55 23.51
N LEU A 194 -2.37 7.21 22.71
CA LEU A 194 -1.61 5.97 22.89
C LEU A 194 -0.81 5.97 24.20
N GLU A 195 -0.24 7.10 24.59
CA GLU A 195 0.46 7.23 25.89
C GLU A 195 -0.50 7.09 27.07
N LYS A 196 -1.69 7.71 27.00
CA LYS A 196 -2.74 7.54 28.02
C LYS A 196 -3.22 6.09 28.12
N GLU A 197 -3.46 5.42 27.00
CA GLU A 197 -3.89 4.02 26.99
C GLU A 197 -2.83 3.07 27.55
N LYS A 198 -1.55 3.30 27.24
CA LYS A 198 -0.43 2.53 27.82
C LYS A 198 -0.34 2.73 29.33
N ALA A 199 -0.44 3.97 29.80
CA ALA A 199 -0.41 4.27 31.22
C ALA A 199 -1.60 3.64 31.98
N GLU A 200 -2.79 3.62 31.37
CA GLU A 200 -3.97 2.97 31.96
C GLU A 200 -3.83 1.45 32.02
N LYS A 201 -3.33 0.81 30.95
CA LYS A 201 -3.04 -0.64 30.93
C LYS A 201 -2.02 -1.02 31.99
N GLU A 202 -0.94 -0.25 32.14
CA GLU A 202 0.09 -0.52 33.15
C GLU A 202 -0.48 -0.41 34.58
N ARG A 203 -1.37 0.57 34.84
CA ARG A 203 -2.05 0.68 36.13
C ARG A 203 -2.96 -0.51 36.41
N LEU A 204 -3.73 -0.95 35.42
CA LEU A 204 -4.61 -2.11 35.54
C LEU A 204 -3.83 -3.42 35.75
N GLU A 205 -2.70 -3.60 35.08
CA GLU A 205 -1.81 -4.75 35.29
C GLU A 205 -1.20 -4.75 36.69
N LYS A 206 -0.72 -3.60 37.17
CA LYS A 206 -0.22 -3.46 38.55
C LYS A 206 -1.30 -3.78 39.58
N GLU A 207 -2.53 -3.27 39.40
CA GLU A 207 -3.64 -3.55 40.31
C GLU A 207 -4.04 -5.04 40.32
N LYS A 208 -4.06 -5.69 39.14
CA LYS A 208 -4.32 -7.13 39.04
C LYS A 208 -3.23 -7.97 39.72
N ALA A 209 -1.97 -7.63 39.50
CA ALA A 209 -0.84 -8.33 40.11
C ALA A 209 -0.83 -8.18 41.65
N GLU A 210 -1.23 -7.02 42.17
CA GLU A 210 -1.35 -6.80 43.61
C GLU A 210 -2.51 -7.60 44.23
N LYS A 211 -3.68 -7.62 43.57
CA LYS A 211 -4.83 -8.45 43.97
C LYS A 211 -4.48 -9.94 43.98
N GLU A 212 -3.79 -10.43 42.95
CA GLU A 212 -3.38 -11.84 42.87
C GLU A 212 -2.39 -12.23 43.98
N LYS A 213 -1.44 -11.35 44.32
CA LYS A 213 -0.51 -11.57 45.44
C LYS A 213 -1.23 -11.65 46.78
N ALA A 214 -2.17 -10.74 47.02
CA ALA A 214 -2.97 -10.73 48.26
C ALA A 214 -3.85 -11.99 48.39
N GLU A 215 -4.40 -12.49 47.28
CA GLU A 215 -5.20 -13.72 47.27
C GLU A 215 -4.34 -14.97 47.53
N LYS A 216 -3.15 -15.06 46.89
CA LYS A 216 -2.19 -16.14 47.15
C LYS A 216 -1.76 -16.19 48.61
N GLU A 217 -1.48 -15.05 49.24
CA GLU A 217 -1.09 -15.00 50.66
C GLU A 217 -2.22 -15.46 51.60
N ARG A 218 -3.49 -15.14 51.29
CA ARG A 218 -4.64 -15.64 52.06
C ARG A 218 -4.80 -17.16 51.94
N LEU A 219 -4.65 -17.69 50.72
CA LEU A 219 -4.74 -19.13 50.46
C LEU A 219 -3.60 -19.91 51.13
N GLU A 220 -2.39 -19.37 51.17
CA GLU A 220 -1.27 -19.98 51.91
C GLU A 220 -1.50 -19.99 53.42
N LYS A 221 -2.03 -18.90 54.00
CA LYS A 221 -2.41 -18.86 55.41
C LYS A 221 -3.50 -19.88 55.76
N GLU A 222 -4.52 -20.01 54.91
CA GLU A 222 -5.61 -20.99 55.11
C GLU A 222 -5.12 -22.44 54.99
N LYS A 223 -4.21 -22.73 54.05
CA LYS A 223 -3.58 -24.05 53.92
C LYS A 223 -2.69 -24.40 55.11
N ALA A 224 -1.94 -23.44 55.65
CA ALA A 224 -1.11 -23.66 56.84
C ALA A 224 -1.94 -23.95 58.10
N GLU A 225 -3.14 -23.39 58.22
CA GLU A 225 -4.08 -23.74 59.31
C GLU A 225 -4.71 -25.13 59.11
N LYS A 226 -5.11 -25.48 57.88
CA LYS A 226 -5.64 -26.83 57.57
C LYS A 226 -4.59 -27.94 57.74
N GLU A 227 -3.33 -27.71 57.37
CA GLU A 227 -2.26 -28.71 57.52
C GLU A 227 -1.92 -28.96 59.01
N LYS A 228 -2.04 -27.95 59.89
CA LYS A 228 -1.90 -28.15 61.34
C LYS A 228 -3.05 -28.97 61.94
N ALA A 229 -4.27 -28.84 61.42
CA ALA A 229 -5.42 -29.65 61.85
C ALA A 229 -5.39 -31.08 61.30
N GLU A 230 -4.79 -31.31 60.14
CA GLU A 230 -4.71 -32.64 59.52
C GLU A 230 -3.55 -33.49 60.06
N LYS A 231 -2.47 -32.86 60.55
CA LYS A 231 -1.34 -33.54 61.23
C LYS A 231 -1.72 -34.20 62.57
N GLU A 232 -2.85 -33.84 63.18
CA GLU A 232 -3.33 -34.47 64.42
C GLU A 232 -4.27 -35.68 64.16
N ARG A 233 -4.78 -35.86 62.93
CA ARG A 233 -5.63 -37.00 62.56
C ARG A 233 -4.90 -38.12 61.82
N LEU A 234 -3.69 -37.89 61.33
CA LEU A 234 -2.96 -38.81 60.45
C LEU A 234 -1.88 -39.67 61.14
N GLU A 235 -1.93 -39.80 62.47
CA GLU A 235 -1.13 -40.78 63.23
C GLU A 235 -1.88 -42.09 63.53
N LYS A 236 -3.15 -42.25 63.13
CA LYS A 236 -3.98 -43.42 63.48
C LYS A 236 -4.47 -44.31 62.34
N GLU A 237 -4.05 -44.09 61.10
CA GLU A 237 -4.61 -44.85 59.97
C GLU A 237 -3.55 -45.19 58.89
N LYS A 238 -2.45 -45.83 59.31
CA LYS A 238 -1.45 -46.40 58.38
C LYS A 238 -1.00 -47.81 58.79
N VAL A 239 -1.95 -48.75 58.88
CA VAL A 239 -1.57 -50.18 58.97
C VAL A 239 -2.26 -51.09 57.95
N GLU A 240 -3.41 -50.77 57.36
CA GLU A 240 -4.08 -51.72 56.46
C GLU A 240 -4.53 -51.11 55.14
N LYS A 241 -3.63 -51.11 54.13
CA LYS A 241 -3.97 -51.33 52.70
C LYS A 241 -2.74 -51.24 51.77
N ALA A 242 -1.58 -51.74 52.22
CA ALA A 242 -0.34 -51.57 51.48
C ALA A 242 -0.07 -52.58 50.33
N GLU A 243 -0.91 -53.60 50.08
CA GLU A 243 -0.51 -54.67 49.14
C GLU A 243 -1.43 -54.94 47.95
N ALA A 244 -2.58 -54.27 47.81
CA ALA A 244 -3.50 -54.54 46.69
C ALA A 244 -3.48 -53.51 45.54
N GLU A 245 -2.89 -52.33 45.72
CA GLU A 245 -2.91 -51.26 44.68
C GLU A 245 -1.68 -51.25 43.76
N LYS A 246 -0.60 -51.95 44.12
CA LYS A 246 0.65 -51.92 43.33
C LYS A 246 0.55 -52.54 41.94
N LYS A 247 -0.44 -53.39 41.66
CA LYS A 247 -0.61 -54.03 40.34
C LYS A 247 -1.55 -53.29 39.38
N LYS A 248 -2.46 -52.44 39.86
CA LYS A 248 -3.32 -51.60 38.98
C LYS A 248 -2.65 -50.28 38.60
N ALA A 249 -1.76 -49.77 39.46
CA ALA A 249 -1.03 -48.53 39.21
C ALA A 249 0.02 -48.63 38.09
N GLU A 250 0.45 -49.84 37.72
CA GLU A 250 1.50 -50.05 36.71
C GLU A 250 0.94 -50.09 35.29
N GLU A 251 -0.25 -50.66 35.08
CA GLU A 251 -0.99 -50.59 33.80
C GLU A 251 -1.57 -49.19 33.54
N GLU A 252 -1.99 -48.47 34.59
CA GLU A 252 -2.49 -47.10 34.46
C GLU A 252 -1.37 -46.08 34.20
N LYS A 253 -0.15 -46.32 34.70
CA LYS A 253 1.03 -45.50 34.40
C LYS A 253 1.44 -45.59 32.93
N GLN A 254 1.43 -46.78 32.33
CA GLN A 254 1.78 -46.92 30.90
C GLN A 254 0.75 -46.26 29.97
N LYS A 255 -0.53 -46.21 30.39
CA LYS A 255 -1.59 -45.52 29.66
C LYS A 255 -1.55 -44.00 29.83
N LYS A 256 -1.23 -43.51 31.04
CA LYS A 256 -1.01 -42.08 31.32
C LYS A 256 0.27 -41.54 30.68
N GLU A 257 1.32 -42.34 30.53
CA GLU A 257 2.58 -41.93 29.89
C GLU A 257 2.43 -41.79 28.36
N GLN A 258 1.50 -42.54 27.73
CA GLN A 258 1.11 -42.32 26.33
C GLN A 258 0.16 -41.11 26.16
N GLU A 259 -0.73 -40.84 27.12
CA GLU A 259 -1.57 -39.63 27.13
C GLU A 259 -0.79 -38.34 27.50
N GLU A 260 0.23 -38.41 28.35
CA GLU A 260 1.12 -37.28 28.67
C GLU A 260 2.01 -36.93 27.48
N LYS A 261 2.53 -37.91 26.73
CA LYS A 261 3.25 -37.64 25.48
C LYS A 261 2.35 -36.97 24.42
N GLN A 262 1.05 -37.23 24.43
CA GLN A 262 0.08 -36.53 23.54
C GLN A 262 -0.37 -35.16 24.10
N LYS A 263 -0.37 -34.96 25.42
CA LYS A 263 -0.75 -33.67 26.07
C LYS A 263 0.41 -32.67 26.16
N GLU A 264 1.66 -33.15 26.20
CA GLU A 264 2.87 -32.32 26.17
C GLU A 264 3.16 -31.77 24.76
N GLU A 265 2.67 -32.45 23.70
CA GLU A 265 2.59 -31.89 22.34
C GLU A 265 1.43 -30.86 22.19
N GLY A 266 0.38 -30.98 23.00
CA GLY A 266 -0.81 -30.12 22.94
C GLY A 266 -0.75 -28.80 23.73
N THR A 267 0.33 -28.52 24.46
CA THR A 267 0.44 -27.34 25.35
C THR A 267 1.43 -26.26 24.86
N LYS A 268 1.69 -26.19 23.55
CA LYS A 268 2.50 -25.12 22.94
C LYS A 268 1.78 -24.43 21.78
N GLN A 269 0.61 -23.86 22.01
CA GLN A 269 -0.05 -23.00 21.03
C GLN A 269 -0.74 -21.82 21.71
N ILE A 270 0.04 -20.92 22.30
CA ILE A 270 -0.40 -19.53 22.42
C ILE A 270 0.31 -18.80 21.26
N ALA A 271 -0.45 -18.39 20.26
CA ALA A 271 0.03 -17.57 19.15
C ALA A 271 0.57 -16.24 19.72
N VAL A 272 1.86 -15.98 19.54
CA VAL A 272 2.51 -14.74 19.93
C VAL A 272 2.54 -13.82 18.71
N LEU A 273 1.80 -12.72 18.78
CA LEU A 273 1.80 -11.69 17.74
C LEU A 273 3.19 -11.05 17.65
N ASN A 274 3.85 -11.19 16.51
CA ASN A 274 5.16 -10.59 16.25
C ASN A 274 5.06 -9.56 15.11
N PRO A 275 4.98 -8.25 15.43
CA PRO A 275 4.83 -7.20 14.43
C PRO A 275 5.97 -7.15 13.40
N GLN A 276 7.19 -7.57 13.75
CA GLN A 276 8.33 -7.53 12.83
C GLN A 276 8.18 -8.53 11.69
N LEU A 277 7.66 -9.73 11.96
CA LEU A 277 7.38 -10.75 10.95
C LEU A 277 6.38 -10.23 9.90
N TYR A 278 5.34 -9.53 10.35
CA TYR A 278 4.29 -9.01 9.45
C TYR A 278 4.80 -7.90 8.56
N VAL A 279 5.67 -7.03 9.07
CA VAL A 279 6.31 -5.97 8.27
C VAL A 279 7.20 -6.57 7.18
N GLU A 280 8.00 -7.59 7.49
CA GLU A 280 8.84 -8.28 6.51
C GLU A 280 8.01 -8.95 5.41
N LEU A 281 6.98 -9.71 5.79
CA LEU A 281 6.10 -10.43 4.85
C LEU A 281 5.26 -9.47 3.99
N ALA A 282 4.79 -8.35 4.55
CA ALA A 282 4.11 -7.29 3.80
C ALA A 282 5.05 -6.59 2.81
N GLY A 283 6.33 -6.48 3.17
CA GLY A 283 7.42 -6.00 2.29
C GLY A 283 7.82 -6.99 1.18
N LYS A 284 7.10 -8.10 1.01
CA LYS A 284 7.41 -9.19 0.07
C LYS A 284 8.73 -9.91 0.35
N ASN A 285 9.23 -9.83 1.57
CA ASN A 285 10.33 -10.67 2.02
C ASN A 285 9.74 -11.99 2.55
N TYR A 286 9.94 -13.07 1.80
CA TYR A 286 9.33 -14.37 2.05
C TYR A 286 10.33 -15.44 2.50
N ASP A 287 11.58 -15.07 2.74
CA ASP A 287 12.68 -16.03 2.97
C ASP A 287 12.43 -16.95 4.17
N LYS A 288 11.69 -16.48 5.18
CA LYS A 288 11.36 -17.25 6.39
C LYS A 288 10.23 -18.26 6.21
N VAL A 289 9.43 -18.12 5.15
CA VAL A 289 8.20 -18.91 4.93
C VAL A 289 8.24 -19.70 3.62
N ASP A 290 9.17 -19.40 2.72
CA ASP A 290 9.38 -20.15 1.49
C ASP A 290 9.83 -21.58 1.79
N GLY A 291 9.19 -22.55 1.13
CA GLY A 291 9.39 -23.97 1.42
C GLY A 291 8.73 -24.42 2.72
N GLY A 292 7.90 -23.57 3.33
CA GLY A 292 7.06 -23.93 4.47
C GLY A 292 5.90 -24.82 4.05
N TYR A 293 5.62 -25.88 4.80
CA TYR A 293 4.46 -26.73 4.58
C TYR A 293 3.87 -27.20 5.91
N PHE A 294 2.59 -27.56 5.86
CA PHE A 294 1.91 -28.20 6.96
C PHE A 294 0.91 -29.22 6.42
N THR A 295 0.48 -30.13 7.28
CA THR A 295 -0.48 -31.16 6.92
C THR A 295 -1.76 -30.95 7.70
N THR A 296 -2.90 -31.07 7.02
CA THR A 296 -4.23 -31.02 7.64
C THR A 296 -5.16 -32.02 6.95
N ASN A 297 -6.41 -32.13 7.39
CA ASN A 297 -7.43 -32.95 6.75
C ASN A 297 -8.47 -32.04 6.07
N ASN A 298 -9.00 -32.44 4.92
CA ASN A 298 -10.11 -31.72 4.32
C ASN A 298 -11.44 -32.03 5.05
N ALA A 299 -12.53 -31.36 4.65
CA ALA A 299 -13.86 -31.59 5.23
C ALA A 299 -14.36 -33.05 5.13
N ASN A 300 -13.78 -33.86 4.25
CA ASN A 300 -14.10 -35.27 4.07
C ASN A 300 -13.16 -36.20 4.88
N GLY A 301 -12.24 -35.65 5.67
CA GLY A 301 -11.25 -36.39 6.45
C GLY A 301 -10.04 -36.91 5.65
N GLU A 302 -9.88 -36.49 4.40
CA GLU A 302 -8.72 -36.89 3.58
C GLU A 302 -7.51 -35.99 3.91
N LYS A 303 -6.34 -36.61 4.04
CA LYS A 303 -5.08 -35.91 4.33
C LYS A 303 -4.69 -35.01 3.16
N ILE A 304 -4.48 -33.74 3.45
CA ILE A 304 -3.97 -32.73 2.50
C ILE A 304 -2.69 -32.11 3.03
N ILE A 305 -1.77 -31.83 2.12
CA ILE A 305 -0.52 -31.11 2.40
C ILE A 305 -0.65 -29.73 1.80
N VAL A 306 -0.43 -28.70 2.60
CA VAL A 306 -0.46 -27.31 2.16
C VAL A 306 0.95 -26.75 2.19
N ALA A 307 1.43 -26.22 1.06
CA ALA A 307 2.77 -25.68 0.94
C ALA A 307 2.77 -24.22 0.49
N LEU A 308 3.76 -23.47 0.99
CA LEU A 308 4.12 -22.12 0.61
C LEU A 308 5.36 -22.18 -0.28
N ARG A 309 5.29 -21.58 -1.46
CA ARG A 309 6.43 -21.51 -2.38
C ARG A 309 6.53 -20.17 -3.06
N VAL A 310 7.72 -19.59 -3.09
CA VAL A 310 8.01 -18.38 -3.85
C VAL A 310 8.41 -18.77 -5.27
N VAL A 311 7.67 -18.26 -6.26
CA VAL A 311 8.02 -18.40 -7.68
C VAL A 311 7.93 -17.03 -8.31
N SER A 312 9.02 -16.58 -8.95
CA SER A 312 9.07 -15.26 -9.62
C SER A 312 8.67 -14.08 -8.71
N LYS A 313 9.15 -14.07 -7.46
CA LYS A 313 8.83 -13.06 -6.41
C LYS A 313 7.37 -13.02 -5.94
N MET A 314 6.58 -14.04 -6.30
CA MET A 314 5.19 -14.18 -5.89
C MET A 314 5.06 -15.38 -4.95
N MET A 315 4.33 -15.21 -3.85
CA MET A 315 4.07 -16.30 -2.91
C MET A 315 2.86 -17.13 -3.38
N TYR A 316 3.04 -18.44 -3.48
CA TYR A 316 1.98 -19.38 -3.82
C TYR A 316 1.62 -20.23 -2.60
N LEU A 317 0.32 -20.38 -2.38
CA LEU A 317 -0.25 -21.37 -1.48
C LEU A 317 -0.78 -22.53 -2.34
N ILE A 318 -0.30 -23.74 -2.07
CA ILE A 318 -0.54 -24.91 -2.92
C ILE A 318 -1.04 -26.06 -2.05
N GLY A 319 -2.19 -26.61 -2.41
CA GLY A 319 -2.78 -27.77 -1.77
C GLY A 319 -2.53 -29.05 -2.57
N PHE A 320 -1.99 -30.06 -1.91
CA PHE A 320 -1.80 -31.40 -2.45
C PHE A 320 -2.67 -32.40 -1.71
N ARG A 321 -3.26 -33.33 -2.47
CA ARG A 321 -4.03 -34.46 -1.92
C ARG A 321 -3.40 -35.77 -2.35
N GLU A 322 -3.28 -36.70 -1.42
CA GLU A 322 -2.88 -38.06 -1.72
C GLU A 322 -4.13 -38.92 -1.95
N ALA A 323 -4.24 -39.52 -3.14
CA ALA A 323 -5.37 -40.38 -3.46
C ALA A 323 -5.20 -41.77 -2.82
N ALA A 324 -6.15 -42.16 -1.97
CA ALA A 324 -6.15 -43.45 -1.27
C ALA A 324 -6.18 -44.68 -2.21
N SER A 325 -6.57 -44.52 -3.47
CA SER A 325 -6.72 -45.61 -4.44
C SER A 325 -5.41 -46.01 -5.14
N ASN A 326 -4.42 -45.12 -5.23
CA ASN A 326 -3.21 -45.36 -6.02
C ASN A 326 -1.95 -44.66 -5.48
N ASN A 327 -1.98 -44.11 -4.27
CA ASN A 327 -0.92 -43.29 -3.67
C ASN A 327 -0.39 -42.19 -4.61
N ALA A 328 -1.20 -41.74 -5.56
CA ALA A 328 -0.80 -40.64 -6.45
C ALA A 328 -1.09 -39.31 -5.75
N LEU A 329 -0.10 -38.41 -5.80
CA LEU A 329 -0.22 -37.06 -5.31
C LEU A 329 -0.85 -36.17 -6.38
N TYR A 330 -1.90 -35.43 -6.04
CA TYR A 330 -2.55 -34.47 -6.93
C TYR A 330 -2.40 -33.05 -6.39
N CYS A 331 -2.07 -32.11 -7.27
CA CYS A 331 -2.17 -30.68 -6.98
C CYS A 331 -3.62 -30.25 -7.23
N ASP A 332 -4.36 -30.02 -6.14
CA ASP A 332 -5.79 -29.71 -6.17
C ASP A 332 -6.05 -28.24 -6.41
N GLN A 333 -5.30 -27.38 -5.72
CA GLN A 333 -5.45 -25.94 -5.78
C GLN A 333 -4.08 -25.27 -5.67
N SER A 334 -3.88 -24.23 -6.48
CA SER A 334 -2.73 -23.35 -6.39
C SER A 334 -3.23 -21.93 -6.59
N MET A 335 -2.89 -21.05 -5.66
CA MET A 335 -3.27 -19.64 -5.75
C MET A 335 -2.12 -18.76 -5.26
N THR A 336 -2.05 -17.56 -5.81
CA THR A 336 -1.08 -16.57 -5.36
C THR A 336 -1.65 -15.77 -4.20
N VAL A 337 -0.85 -15.61 -3.16
CA VAL A 337 -1.25 -15.07 -1.87
C VAL A 337 -0.30 -13.97 -1.43
N LYS A 338 -0.73 -13.16 -0.46
CA LYS A 338 0.08 -12.15 0.22
C LYS A 338 -0.34 -12.07 1.68
N PHE A 339 0.48 -11.38 2.49
CA PHE A 339 0.22 -11.21 3.92
C PHE A 339 -0.25 -9.78 4.18
N ASN A 340 -1.24 -9.61 5.06
CA ASN A 340 -1.67 -8.29 5.53
C ASN A 340 -0.87 -7.84 6.75
N ALA A 341 -1.13 -6.62 7.24
CA ALA A 341 -0.44 -6.04 8.40
C ALA A 341 -0.76 -6.76 9.74
N GLN A 342 -1.73 -7.66 9.74
CA GLN A 342 -2.18 -8.46 10.88
C GLN A 342 -1.62 -9.90 10.84
N GLY A 343 -0.85 -10.26 9.80
CA GLY A 343 -0.34 -11.60 9.61
C GLY A 343 -1.30 -12.57 8.92
N ASP A 344 -2.46 -12.10 8.45
CA ASP A 344 -3.40 -12.95 7.70
C ASP A 344 -2.91 -13.18 6.27
N ILE A 345 -3.08 -14.40 5.79
CA ILE A 345 -2.85 -14.81 4.42
C ILE A 345 -4.12 -14.49 3.60
N VAL A 346 -3.96 -13.62 2.62
CA VAL A 346 -5.04 -13.12 1.76
C VAL A 346 -4.72 -13.33 0.28
N ASP A 347 -5.74 -13.39 -0.57
CA ASP A 347 -5.57 -13.39 -2.02
C ASP A 347 -5.04 -12.03 -2.52
N PHE A 348 -4.74 -11.91 -3.82
CA PHE A 348 -4.34 -10.62 -4.40
C PHE A 348 -5.34 -9.49 -4.18
N GLY A 349 -6.63 -9.80 -4.09
CA GLY A 349 -7.73 -8.89 -3.83
C GLY A 349 -7.96 -8.57 -2.35
N ASN A 350 -7.03 -8.92 -1.44
CA ASN A 350 -7.18 -8.75 0.02
C ASN A 350 -8.34 -9.55 0.63
N ARG A 351 -8.82 -10.60 -0.02
CA ARG A 351 -9.86 -11.48 0.53
C ARG A 351 -9.24 -12.61 1.33
N PRO A 352 -9.82 -12.96 2.48
CA PRO A 352 -9.31 -14.06 3.30
C PRO A 352 -9.42 -15.39 2.55
N ILE A 353 -8.39 -16.22 2.69
CA ILE A 353 -8.34 -17.55 2.08
C ILE A 353 -8.88 -18.56 3.08
N MET A 354 -10.06 -19.12 2.80
CA MET A 354 -10.74 -20.10 3.65
C MET A 354 -10.44 -21.54 3.17
N PHE A 355 -9.15 -21.88 3.08
CA PHE A 355 -8.71 -23.16 2.51
C PHE A 355 -8.71 -24.33 3.52
N LEU A 356 -8.84 -24.04 4.81
CA LEU A 356 -8.87 -25.05 5.88
C LEU A 356 -10.26 -25.63 6.11
N PRO A 357 -10.37 -26.87 6.63
CA PRO A 357 -11.65 -27.51 6.96
C PRO A 357 -12.54 -26.69 7.89
N ASP A 358 -11.97 -25.87 8.77
CA ASP A 358 -12.72 -25.04 9.72
C ASP A 358 -13.26 -23.74 9.10
N ASN A 359 -13.05 -23.51 7.79
CA ASN A 359 -13.40 -22.28 7.05
C ASN A 359 -12.86 -20.98 7.73
N GLY A 360 -11.82 -21.10 8.55
CA GLY A 360 -11.21 -19.99 9.25
C GLY A 360 -10.25 -19.19 8.36
N LYS A 361 -9.96 -17.96 8.77
CA LYS A 361 -8.87 -17.18 8.18
C LYS A 361 -7.54 -17.89 8.46
N LEU A 362 -6.64 -17.88 7.49
CA LEU A 362 -5.26 -18.32 7.67
C LEU A 362 -4.43 -17.16 8.24
N ASN A 363 -3.81 -17.34 9.40
CA ASN A 363 -2.94 -16.35 10.04
C ASN A 363 -1.59 -16.97 10.37
N ILE A 364 -0.49 -16.30 10.02
CA ILE A 364 0.85 -16.74 10.38
C ILE A 364 1.27 -16.14 11.73
N SER A 365 1.81 -16.96 12.62
CA SER A 365 2.28 -16.50 13.93
C SER A 365 3.44 -17.34 14.44
N TYR A 366 4.14 -16.83 15.45
CA TYR A 366 5.08 -17.65 16.22
C TYR A 366 4.34 -18.33 17.38
N VAL A 367 4.64 -19.60 17.62
CA VAL A 367 4.29 -20.23 18.89
C VAL A 367 5.36 -19.92 19.94
N TYR A 368 5.05 -20.14 21.23
CA TYR A 368 5.96 -19.87 22.34
C TYR A 368 7.36 -20.49 22.21
N THR A 369 7.50 -21.58 21.44
CA THR A 369 8.80 -22.21 21.15
C THR A 369 9.67 -21.46 20.15
N GLY A 370 9.15 -20.42 19.49
CA GLY A 370 9.82 -19.71 18.41
C GLY A 370 9.65 -20.36 17.03
N ASP A 371 8.89 -21.46 16.94
CA ASP A 371 8.54 -22.07 15.66
C ASP A 371 7.45 -21.24 14.95
N LEU A 372 7.46 -21.26 13.61
CA LEU A 372 6.38 -20.68 12.82
C LEU A 372 5.17 -21.60 12.80
N SER A 373 3.99 -20.99 12.78
CA SER A 373 2.71 -21.68 12.71
C SER A 373 1.76 -20.91 11.80
N ILE A 374 0.85 -21.64 11.16
CA ILE A 374 -0.30 -21.07 10.47
C ILE A 374 -1.53 -21.54 11.23
N ASN A 375 -2.22 -20.62 11.91
CA ASN A 375 -3.22 -20.95 12.93
C ASN A 375 -2.64 -21.95 13.94
N ASP A 376 -3.31 -23.09 14.12
CA ASP A 376 -2.92 -24.18 15.03
C ASP A 376 -2.03 -25.23 14.34
N TYR A 377 -1.60 -24.98 13.10
CA TYR A 377 -0.74 -25.88 12.35
C TYR A 377 0.71 -25.43 12.45
N LYS A 378 1.58 -26.30 12.95
CA LYS A 378 3.03 -26.10 12.89
C LYS A 378 3.47 -26.02 11.43
N LEU A 379 4.26 -24.99 11.10
CA LEU A 379 4.81 -24.80 9.76
C LEU A 379 6.23 -25.38 9.72
N ASP A 380 6.38 -26.51 9.03
CA ASP A 380 7.69 -27.14 8.82
C ASP A 380 8.38 -26.52 7.59
N ILE A 381 9.64 -26.13 7.72
CA ILE A 381 10.41 -25.53 6.61
C ILE A 381 11.30 -26.59 5.96
N ASN A 382 10.97 -27.00 4.73
CA ASN A 382 11.79 -27.91 3.93
C ASN A 382 11.56 -27.68 2.43
N ALA A 383 12.38 -26.82 1.82
CA ALA A 383 12.26 -26.46 0.41
C ALA A 383 12.43 -27.66 -0.55
N ASP A 384 13.36 -28.58 -0.24
CA ASP A 384 13.60 -29.77 -1.07
C ASP A 384 12.36 -30.69 -1.10
N TYR A 385 11.71 -30.86 0.04
CA TYR A 385 10.48 -31.62 0.14
C TYR A 385 9.34 -30.97 -0.64
N VAL A 386 9.15 -29.65 -0.51
CA VAL A 386 8.14 -28.93 -1.29
C VAL A 386 8.41 -29.02 -2.79
N ASP A 387 9.66 -28.94 -3.22
CA ASP A 387 10.03 -29.11 -4.63
C ASP A 387 9.77 -30.55 -5.13
N GLN A 388 9.97 -31.56 -4.28
CA GLN A 388 9.58 -32.94 -4.60
C GLN A 388 8.06 -33.08 -4.74
N LEU A 389 7.27 -32.47 -3.86
CA LEU A 389 5.81 -32.45 -3.97
C LEU A 389 5.37 -31.83 -5.30
N MET A 390 5.94 -30.68 -5.66
CA MET A 390 5.66 -29.99 -6.92
C MET A 390 5.98 -30.85 -8.13
N LYS A 391 7.15 -31.52 -8.15
CA LYS A 391 7.58 -32.40 -9.24
C LYS A 391 6.76 -33.68 -9.36
N ASN A 392 6.40 -34.28 -8.23
CA ASN A 392 5.73 -35.58 -8.18
C ASN A 392 4.20 -35.47 -8.28
N SER A 393 3.64 -34.28 -8.04
CA SER A 393 2.20 -34.05 -8.14
C SER A 393 1.70 -34.07 -9.59
N LYS A 394 0.57 -34.74 -9.80
CA LYS A 394 -0.21 -34.65 -11.03
C LYS A 394 -1.18 -33.48 -10.92
N LYS A 395 -1.41 -32.72 -11.98
CA LYS A 395 -2.49 -31.72 -11.98
C LYS A 395 -3.83 -32.44 -11.82
N ALA A 396 -4.67 -31.99 -10.88
CA ALA A 396 -6.01 -32.53 -10.73
C ALA A 396 -6.76 -32.39 -12.08
N PHE A 397 -7.33 -33.50 -12.56
CA PHE A 397 -8.18 -33.49 -13.76
C PHE A 397 -9.46 -32.72 -13.40
N ILE A 398 -9.52 -31.44 -13.72
CA ILE A 398 -10.76 -30.67 -13.64
C ILE A 398 -11.73 -31.33 -14.63
N LYS A 399 -12.67 -32.14 -14.15
CA LYS A 399 -13.89 -32.43 -14.90
C LYS A 399 -14.64 -31.10 -14.99
N SER A 400 -14.30 -30.31 -16.01
CA SER A 400 -14.99 -29.11 -16.38
C SER A 400 -16.42 -29.50 -16.77
N LYS A 401 -17.36 -29.45 -15.82
CA LYS A 401 -18.76 -29.25 -16.15
C LYS A 401 -18.92 -27.80 -16.59
N ILE A 402 -18.62 -27.57 -17.86
CA ILE A 402 -19.16 -26.45 -18.62
C ILE A 402 -20.55 -26.91 -19.08
N PHE A 403 -21.55 -26.03 -18.93
CA PHE A 403 -22.97 -26.13 -19.31
C PHE A 403 -23.90 -26.95 -18.40
N LYS A 404 -24.63 -26.25 -17.52
CA LYS A 404 -26.07 -26.00 -17.69
C LYS A 404 -26.48 -24.73 -16.96
#